data_AF-A0A3B4A0A0-F1
#
_entry.id   AF-A0A3B4A0A0-F1
#
_cell.length_a   1.000
_cell.length_b   1.000
_cell.length_c   1.000
_cell.angle_alpha   90.00
_cell.angle_beta   90.00
_cell.angle_gamma   90.00
#
_symmetry.space_group_name_H-M   'P 1'
#
loop_
_entity.id
_entity.type
_entity.pdbx_description
1 polymer ?
#
loop_
_entity_poly.entity_id
_entity_poly.type
_entity_poly.pdbx_seq_one_letter_code
_entity_poly.pdbx_strand_id
1 'polypeptide(L)'
;MLLSFLVDTSRCRSLHNRLRETSLRKAEVNMSVERSMEVSQLLAKAELLKQGAEARLYRTRFLGKPVIVKERFSKRYRHPALDEKLTHRRTVQELRAILRCRKAGIPAPAVYFVDHSTHCIFLEEIVDSCTVRDHIASTQQQPRGPEQLERLAEKIGQMLAQMHDEDLIHGDLTTSNMLLKHTVDGAESQLLLIDFGLSYISALAEDKGVDLYVLEKAFLSTHPNTEVLFERLLRSYTKASKKSEPVIKKLDEVRLRGRKRSMVG
;
A
#
# COMPACT_ATOMS: atom_id res chain seq x y z
N MET A 1 -76.74 7.87 -6.85
CA MET A 1 -75.76 8.22 -7.89
C MET A 1 -74.82 9.27 -7.27
N LEU A 2 -73.49 9.14 -7.46
CA LEU A 2 -72.35 9.81 -6.78
C LEU A 2 -71.70 8.94 -5.70
N LEU A 3 -70.91 7.92 -6.06
CA LEU A 3 -69.46 7.92 -6.42
C LEU A 3 -68.50 8.35 -5.29
N SER A 4 -68.04 7.32 -4.58
CA SER A 4 -66.70 7.08 -4.01
C SER A 4 -65.58 8.11 -4.23
N PHE A 5 -65.13 8.72 -3.12
CA PHE A 5 -63.75 9.20 -2.95
C PHE A 5 -63.12 8.46 -1.74
N LEU A 6 -62.51 7.31 -2.00
CA LEU A 6 -61.58 6.66 -1.07
C LEU A 6 -60.21 6.72 -1.75
N VAL A 7 -59.45 7.76 -1.42
CA VAL A 7 -58.08 7.96 -1.89
C VAL A 7 -57.21 6.87 -1.28
N ASP A 8 -56.66 6.03 -2.15
CA ASP A 8 -55.76 4.91 -1.89
C ASP A 8 -54.50 5.33 -1.11
N THR A 9 -54.58 5.26 0.23
CA THR A 9 -53.51 5.64 1.17
C THR A 9 -52.24 4.78 1.04
N SER A 10 -52.36 3.60 0.41
CA SER A 10 -51.27 2.65 0.14
C SER A 10 -50.30 3.16 -0.92
N ARG A 11 -50.83 3.80 -1.97
CA ARG A 11 -50.04 4.36 -3.08
C ARG A 11 -49.26 5.61 -2.66
N CYS A 12 -49.82 6.42 -1.76
CA CYS A 12 -49.17 7.62 -1.21
C CYS A 12 -47.94 7.31 -0.35
N ARG A 13 -47.97 6.25 0.48
CA ARG A 13 -46.79 5.84 1.27
C ARG A 13 -45.64 5.32 0.41
N SER A 14 -45.94 4.61 -0.69
CA SER A 14 -44.93 4.11 -1.64
C SER A 14 -44.22 5.23 -2.41
N LEU A 15 -44.96 6.28 -2.80
CA LEU A 15 -44.42 7.48 -3.44
C LEU A 15 -43.59 8.33 -2.47
N HIS A 16 -44.04 8.48 -1.22
CA HIS A 16 -43.33 9.26 -0.21
C HIS A 16 -42.00 8.61 0.21
N ASN A 17 -41.94 7.26 0.28
CA ASN A 17 -40.70 6.53 0.53
C ASN A 17 -39.71 6.62 -0.66
N ARG A 18 -40.20 6.52 -1.91
CA ARG A 18 -39.36 6.73 -3.11
C ARG A 18 -38.82 8.15 -3.21
N LEU A 19 -39.64 9.16 -2.89
CA LEU A 19 -39.20 10.57 -2.86
C LEU A 19 -38.13 10.79 -1.78
N ARG A 20 -38.29 10.21 -0.58
CA ARG A 20 -37.27 10.26 0.49
C ARG A 20 -35.97 9.56 0.09
N GLU A 21 -36.01 8.38 -0.51
CA GLU A 21 -34.82 7.69 -1.02
C GLU A 21 -34.11 8.50 -2.11
N THR A 22 -34.86 9.12 -3.03
CA THR A 22 -34.27 9.98 -4.07
C THR A 22 -33.68 11.27 -3.51
N SER A 23 -34.27 11.86 -2.47
CA SER A 23 -33.74 13.05 -1.80
C SER A 23 -32.50 12.74 -0.96
N LEU A 24 -32.45 11.59 -0.29
CA LEU A 24 -31.26 11.11 0.42
C LEU A 24 -30.12 10.80 -0.55
N ARG A 25 -30.40 10.12 -1.67
CA ARG A 25 -29.40 9.89 -2.73
C ARG A 25 -28.92 11.20 -3.37
N LYS A 26 -29.80 12.17 -3.59
CA LYS A 26 -29.40 13.51 -4.08
C LYS A 26 -28.54 14.26 -3.05
N ALA A 27 -28.85 14.17 -1.77
CA ALA A 27 -28.05 14.77 -0.71
C ALA A 27 -26.66 14.11 -0.59
N GLU A 28 -26.58 12.77 -0.66
CA GLU A 28 -25.32 12.03 -0.69
C GLU A 28 -24.47 12.39 -1.92
N VAL A 29 -25.11 12.48 -3.10
CA VAL A 29 -24.43 12.88 -4.34
C VAL A 29 -23.93 14.32 -4.22
N ASN A 30 -24.74 15.27 -3.75
CA ASN A 30 -24.31 16.67 -3.58
C ASN A 30 -23.15 16.79 -2.58
N MET A 31 -23.22 16.11 -1.44
CA MET A 31 -22.13 16.08 -0.46
C MET A 31 -20.85 15.42 -1.01
N SER A 32 -20.97 14.45 -1.92
CA SER A 32 -19.81 13.81 -2.57
C SER A 32 -19.15 14.74 -3.60
N VAL A 33 -19.94 15.53 -4.32
CA VAL A 33 -19.45 16.51 -5.30
C VAL A 33 -18.75 17.68 -4.61
N GLU A 34 -19.31 18.20 -3.51
CA GLU A 34 -18.68 19.24 -2.71
C GLU A 34 -17.32 18.79 -2.15
N ARG A 35 -17.24 17.58 -1.58
CA ARG A 35 -15.97 17.00 -1.09
C ARG A 35 -14.94 16.79 -2.21
N SER A 36 -15.39 16.35 -3.39
CA SER A 36 -14.52 16.17 -4.57
C SER A 36 -13.90 17.49 -5.03
N MET A 37 -14.68 18.58 -4.98
CA MET A 37 -14.20 19.93 -5.29
C MET A 37 -13.18 20.43 -4.25
N GLU A 38 -13.38 20.14 -2.96
CA GLU A 38 -12.43 20.51 -1.90
C GLU A 38 -11.08 19.79 -2.04
N VAL A 39 -11.09 18.48 -2.33
CA VAL A 39 -9.84 17.71 -2.54
C VAL A 39 -9.10 18.20 -3.78
N SER A 40 -9.82 18.47 -4.88
CA SER A 40 -9.22 18.98 -6.10
C SER A 40 -8.53 20.34 -5.89
N GLN A 41 -9.16 21.24 -5.13
CA GLN A 41 -8.57 22.54 -4.77
C GLN A 41 -7.35 22.40 -3.86
N LEU A 42 -7.38 21.45 -2.93
CA LEU A 42 -6.24 21.15 -2.07
C LEU A 42 -5.05 20.64 -2.90
N LEU A 43 -5.29 19.69 -3.81
CA LEU A 43 -4.26 19.13 -4.68
C LEU A 43 -3.67 20.17 -5.64
N ALA A 44 -4.46 21.13 -6.11
CA ALA A 44 -3.98 22.21 -6.96
C ALA A 44 -2.94 23.12 -6.28
N LYS A 45 -2.92 23.18 -4.94
CA LYS A 45 -1.95 23.93 -4.13
C LYS A 45 -0.87 23.04 -3.51
N ALA A 46 -0.95 21.72 -3.71
CA ALA A 46 -0.03 20.77 -3.13
C ALA A 46 1.24 20.63 -3.97
N GLU A 47 2.34 20.25 -3.32
CA GLU A 47 3.61 19.96 -4.00
C GLU A 47 3.54 18.55 -4.61
N LEU A 48 3.70 18.43 -5.94
CA LEU A 48 3.81 17.12 -6.59
C LEU A 48 5.21 16.53 -6.33
N LEU A 49 5.29 15.45 -5.56
CA LEU A 49 6.56 14.78 -5.26
C LEU A 49 6.97 13.81 -6.35
N LYS A 50 6.02 13.00 -6.83
CA LYS A 50 6.30 11.92 -7.78
C LYS A 50 5.05 11.58 -8.58
N GLN A 51 5.25 11.30 -9.86
CA GLN A 51 4.23 10.72 -10.73
C GLN A 51 4.69 9.33 -11.19
N GLY A 52 3.96 8.31 -10.77
CA GLY A 52 4.14 6.94 -11.22
C GLY A 52 3.20 6.56 -12.37
N ALA A 53 3.27 5.30 -12.77
CA ALA A 53 2.33 4.76 -13.75
C ALA A 53 0.91 4.65 -13.18
N GLU A 54 0.70 4.49 -11.89
CA GLU A 54 -0.63 4.25 -11.32
C GLU A 54 -1.18 5.37 -10.43
N ALA A 55 -0.31 6.24 -9.93
CA ALA A 55 -0.70 7.27 -8.98
C ALA A 55 0.25 8.48 -9.03
N ARG A 56 -0.24 9.61 -8.54
CA ARG A 56 0.54 10.80 -8.19
C ARG A 56 0.63 10.91 -6.68
N LEU A 57 1.80 11.28 -6.19
CA LEU A 57 2.05 11.55 -4.78
C LEU A 57 2.25 13.05 -4.58
N TYR A 58 1.43 13.62 -3.72
CA TYR A 58 1.45 15.03 -3.37
C TYR A 58 1.82 15.20 -1.90
N ARG A 59 2.58 16.24 -1.57
CA ARG A 59 2.82 16.70 -0.20
C ARG A 59 1.98 17.92 0.09
N THR A 60 1.28 17.89 1.22
CA THR A 60 0.46 19.03 1.69
C THR A 60 0.23 18.96 3.19
N ARG A 61 -0.58 19.88 3.72
CA ARG A 61 -1.11 19.81 5.09
C ARG A 61 -2.60 19.52 5.07
N PHE A 62 -3.03 18.58 5.90
CA PHE A 62 -4.44 18.23 6.09
C PHE A 62 -4.78 18.26 7.57
N LEU A 63 -5.76 19.08 7.96
CA LEU A 63 -6.14 19.33 9.36
C LEU A 63 -4.92 19.68 10.25
N GLY A 64 -4.03 20.54 9.73
CA GLY A 64 -2.81 20.98 10.43
C GLY A 64 -1.65 20.00 10.42
N LYS A 65 -1.85 18.74 9.99
CA LYS A 65 -0.81 17.69 9.96
C LYS A 65 -0.13 17.60 8.60
N PRO A 66 1.17 17.29 8.53
CA PRO A 66 1.86 16.97 7.28
C PRO A 66 1.34 15.63 6.72
N VAL A 67 1.02 15.60 5.42
CA VAL A 67 0.44 14.43 4.76
C VAL A 67 1.01 14.19 3.37
N ILE A 68 1.05 12.92 3.00
CA ILE A 68 1.22 12.47 1.62
C ILE A 68 -0.14 12.06 1.06
N VAL A 69 -0.57 12.69 -0.03
CA VAL A 69 -1.79 12.32 -0.74
C VAL A 69 -1.43 11.48 -1.96
N LYS A 70 -1.94 10.24 -1.98
CA LYS A 70 -1.83 9.34 -3.13
C LYS A 70 -3.10 9.42 -3.96
N GLU A 71 -3.02 10.12 -5.09
CA GLU A 71 -4.10 10.23 -6.08
C GLU A 71 -3.95 9.13 -7.12
N ARG A 72 -4.94 8.23 -7.24
CA ARG A 72 -5.00 7.25 -8.32
C ARG A 72 -5.78 7.83 -9.51
N PHE A 73 -5.06 8.26 -10.53
CA PHE A 73 -5.68 8.85 -11.71
C PHE A 73 -6.24 7.79 -12.67
N SER A 74 -7.35 8.15 -13.34
CA SER A 74 -8.02 7.26 -14.28
C SER A 74 -7.17 6.92 -15.50
N LYS A 75 -7.25 5.66 -15.93
CA LYS A 75 -6.58 5.17 -17.13
C LYS A 75 -7.52 5.23 -18.33
N ARG A 76 -7.30 6.22 -19.21
CA ARG A 76 -8.12 6.48 -20.41
C ARG A 76 -8.28 5.27 -21.36
N TYR A 77 -7.37 4.30 -21.30
CA TYR A 77 -7.45 3.07 -22.11
C TYR A 77 -8.42 2.02 -21.54
N ARG A 78 -8.91 2.19 -20.31
CA ARG A 78 -9.87 1.27 -19.67
C ARG A 78 -11.29 1.81 -19.81
N HIS A 79 -12.25 0.90 -19.92
CA HIS A 79 -13.66 1.29 -19.85
C HIS A 79 -13.96 1.94 -18.49
N PRO A 80 -14.65 3.10 -18.42
CA PRO A 80 -14.84 3.85 -17.18
C PRO A 80 -15.37 3.02 -16.00
N ALA A 81 -16.42 2.23 -16.22
CA ALA A 81 -16.99 1.35 -15.18
C ALA A 81 -16.01 0.26 -14.68
N LEU A 82 -15.10 -0.22 -15.54
CA LEU A 82 -14.07 -1.18 -15.13
C LEU A 82 -12.96 -0.49 -14.37
N ASP A 83 -12.54 0.70 -14.80
CA ASP A 83 -11.50 1.48 -14.15
C ASP A 83 -11.92 1.91 -12.73
N GLU A 84 -13.16 2.38 -12.57
CA GLU A 84 -13.73 2.73 -11.27
C GLU A 84 -13.76 1.51 -10.34
N LYS A 85 -14.27 0.37 -10.81
CA LYS A 85 -14.30 -0.88 -10.04
C LYS A 85 -12.91 -1.35 -9.63
N LEU A 86 -11.94 -1.29 -10.53
CA LEU A 86 -10.55 -1.70 -10.27
C LEU A 86 -9.88 -0.75 -9.28
N THR A 87 -10.04 0.56 -9.46
CA THR A 87 -9.45 1.59 -8.60
C THR A 87 -10.04 1.51 -7.20
N HIS A 88 -11.36 1.41 -7.08
CA HIS A 88 -12.04 1.21 -5.80
C HIS A 88 -11.53 -0.05 -5.09
N ARG A 89 -11.45 -1.20 -5.80
CA ARG A 89 -10.96 -2.45 -5.22
C ARG A 89 -9.52 -2.31 -4.71
N ARG A 90 -8.63 -1.69 -5.49
CA ARG A 90 -7.23 -1.47 -5.11
C ARG A 90 -7.10 -0.53 -3.91
N THR A 91 -7.83 0.57 -3.89
CA THR A 91 -7.88 1.49 -2.75
C THR A 91 -8.31 0.76 -1.48
N VAL A 92 -9.39 -0.04 -1.54
CA VAL A 92 -9.85 -0.82 -0.38
C VAL A 92 -8.81 -1.87 0.06
N GLN A 93 -8.16 -2.55 -0.87
CA GLN A 93 -7.11 -3.53 -0.57
C GLN A 93 -5.90 -2.87 0.12
N GLU A 94 -5.41 -1.77 -0.43
CA GLU A 94 -4.29 -0.99 0.12
C GLU A 94 -4.57 -0.52 1.56
N LEU A 95 -5.77 0.02 1.80
CA LEU A 95 -6.19 0.45 3.14
C LEU A 95 -6.27 -0.71 4.14
N ARG A 96 -6.81 -1.85 3.71
CA ARG A 96 -6.90 -3.05 4.55
C ARG A 96 -5.52 -3.59 4.89
N ALA A 97 -4.59 -3.59 3.95
CA ALA A 97 -3.22 -4.02 4.16
C ALA A 97 -2.48 -3.11 5.15
N ILE A 98 -2.56 -1.78 4.98
CA ILE A 98 -1.98 -0.81 5.93
C ILE A 98 -2.54 -1.04 7.34
N LEU A 99 -3.86 -1.18 7.47
CA LEU A 99 -4.49 -1.41 8.78
C LEU A 99 -4.05 -2.74 9.39
N ARG A 100 -3.92 -3.80 8.59
CA ARG A 100 -3.47 -5.12 9.06
C ARG A 100 -2.02 -5.08 9.54
N CYS A 101 -1.12 -4.46 8.78
CA CYS A 101 0.26 -4.22 9.20
C CYS A 101 0.31 -3.52 10.56
N ARG A 102 -0.40 -2.38 10.69
CA ARG A 102 -0.39 -1.60 11.93
C ARG A 102 -0.95 -2.39 13.12
N LYS A 103 -2.04 -3.15 12.92
CA LYS A 103 -2.61 -4.01 13.96
C LYS A 103 -1.65 -5.12 14.40
N ALA A 104 -0.86 -5.64 13.47
CA ALA A 104 0.17 -6.64 13.75
C ALA A 104 1.41 -6.05 14.42
N GLY A 105 1.52 -4.72 14.56
CA GLY A 105 2.73 -4.05 15.07
C GLY A 105 3.79 -3.77 14.01
N ILE A 106 3.49 -3.99 12.73
CA ILE A 106 4.37 -3.66 11.60
C ILE A 106 4.21 -2.17 11.28
N PRO A 107 5.27 -1.36 11.37
CA PRO A 107 5.18 0.07 11.08
C PRO A 107 4.78 0.34 9.63
N ALA A 108 3.70 1.09 9.45
CA ALA A 108 3.19 1.58 8.18
C ALA A 108 2.51 2.94 8.40
N PRO A 109 2.43 3.83 7.39
CA PRO A 109 1.83 5.16 7.54
C PRO A 109 0.41 5.10 8.11
N ALA A 110 0.08 6.02 9.02
CA ALA A 110 -1.32 6.18 9.43
C ALA A 110 -2.17 6.69 8.25
N VAL A 111 -3.39 6.17 8.11
CA VAL A 111 -4.37 6.70 7.16
C VAL A 111 -5.17 7.79 7.86
N TYR A 112 -5.14 9.00 7.35
CA TYR A 112 -5.89 10.12 7.90
C TYR A 112 -7.26 10.29 7.25
N PHE A 113 -7.34 10.09 5.93
CA PHE A 113 -8.57 10.28 5.18
C PHE A 113 -8.54 9.50 3.85
N VAL A 114 -9.71 9.17 3.34
CA VAL A 114 -9.89 8.49 2.06
C VAL A 114 -11.04 9.16 1.33
N ASP A 115 -10.78 9.64 0.12
CA ASP A 115 -11.81 10.14 -0.77
C ASP A 115 -11.99 9.17 -1.93
N HIS A 116 -13.13 8.48 -1.93
CA HIS A 116 -13.47 7.55 -3.01
C HIS A 116 -13.85 8.26 -4.31
N SER A 117 -14.29 9.53 -4.27
CA SER A 117 -14.72 10.29 -5.44
C SER A 117 -13.54 10.73 -6.32
N THR A 118 -12.46 11.18 -5.69
CA THR A 118 -11.20 11.55 -6.38
C THR A 118 -10.14 10.45 -6.33
N HIS A 119 -10.47 9.29 -5.75
CA HIS A 119 -9.55 8.16 -5.55
C HIS A 119 -8.25 8.55 -4.82
N CYS A 120 -8.38 9.39 -3.80
CA CYS A 120 -7.27 9.89 -3.00
C CYS A 120 -7.18 9.16 -1.65
N ILE A 121 -5.97 8.80 -1.25
CA ILE A 121 -5.66 8.31 0.10
C ILE A 121 -4.71 9.32 0.75
N PHE A 122 -5.08 9.82 1.92
CA PHE A 122 -4.30 10.76 2.73
C PHE A 122 -3.56 9.95 3.79
N LEU A 123 -2.24 9.92 3.68
CA LEU A 123 -1.34 9.16 4.52
C LEU A 123 -0.49 10.10 5.37
N GLU A 124 -0.06 9.59 6.51
CA GLU A 124 1.00 10.19 7.33
C GLU A 124 2.26 10.41 6.48
N GLU A 125 2.79 11.64 6.54
CA GLU A 125 4.13 11.90 6.03
C GLU A 125 5.17 11.41 7.05
N ILE A 126 6.01 10.48 6.61
CA ILE A 126 7.11 9.95 7.43
C ILE A 126 8.32 10.90 7.30
N VAL A 127 8.34 11.93 8.15
CA VAL A 127 9.46 12.88 8.24
C VAL A 127 10.74 12.21 8.76
N ASP A 128 11.90 12.81 8.44
CA ASP A 128 13.23 12.33 8.83
C ASP A 128 13.49 10.87 8.45
N SER A 129 13.08 10.51 7.24
CA SER A 129 13.26 9.18 6.68
C SER A 129 13.90 9.20 5.29
N CYS A 130 14.56 8.09 4.95
CA CYS A 130 15.06 7.82 3.61
C CYS A 130 14.58 6.43 3.16
N THR A 131 14.64 6.15 1.85
CA THR A 131 14.34 4.80 1.37
C THR A 131 15.47 3.85 1.77
N VAL A 132 15.14 2.58 2.02
CA VAL A 132 16.15 1.54 2.26
C VAL A 132 17.14 1.45 1.10
N ARG A 133 16.66 1.65 -0.14
CA ARG A 133 17.53 1.71 -1.32
C ARG A 133 18.62 2.78 -1.17
N ASP A 134 18.22 4.01 -0.89
CA ASP A 134 19.15 5.13 -0.80
C ASP A 134 20.08 4.97 0.41
N HIS A 135 19.56 4.43 1.52
CA HIS A 135 20.37 4.10 2.69
C HIS A 135 21.47 3.08 2.36
N ILE A 136 21.13 1.95 1.72
CA ILE A 136 22.10 0.92 1.33
C ILE A 136 23.21 1.54 0.46
N ALA A 137 22.84 2.32 -0.55
CA ALA A 137 23.80 2.97 -1.45
C ALA A 137 24.75 3.94 -0.70
N SER A 138 24.23 4.71 0.25
CA SER A 138 25.04 5.66 1.04
C SER A 138 25.94 5.00 2.07
N THR A 139 25.52 3.85 2.61
CA THR A 139 26.20 3.17 3.73
C THR A 139 27.29 2.20 3.25
N GLN A 140 27.19 1.66 2.03
CA GLN A 140 28.20 0.76 1.47
C GLN A 140 29.63 1.33 1.46
N GLN A 141 29.77 2.64 1.34
CA GLN A 141 31.08 3.32 1.30
C GLN A 141 31.60 3.74 2.68
N GLN A 142 30.86 3.46 3.76
CA GLN A 142 31.22 3.88 5.11
C GLN A 142 32.02 2.81 5.87
N PRO A 143 32.95 3.20 6.77
CA PRO A 143 33.76 2.24 7.53
C PRO A 143 32.96 1.25 8.39
N ARG A 144 31.83 1.69 8.97
CA ARG A 144 30.89 0.83 9.73
C ARG A 144 29.72 0.33 8.87
N GLY A 145 29.78 0.51 7.56
CA GLY A 145 28.72 0.19 6.64
C GLY A 145 28.28 -1.28 6.69
N PRO A 146 29.20 -2.25 6.60
CA PRO A 146 28.84 -3.67 6.59
C PRO A 146 28.00 -4.10 7.80
N GLU A 147 28.41 -3.74 9.02
CA GLU A 147 27.67 -4.09 10.24
C GLU A 147 26.27 -3.45 10.30
N GLN A 148 26.15 -2.20 9.85
CA GLN A 148 24.86 -1.50 9.80
C GLN A 148 23.91 -2.16 8.79
N LEU A 149 24.44 -2.54 7.62
CA LEU A 149 23.66 -3.20 6.57
C LEU A 149 23.24 -4.61 6.98
N GLU A 150 24.08 -5.35 7.71
CA GLU A 150 23.71 -6.64 8.28
C GLU A 150 22.54 -6.52 9.27
N ARG A 151 22.60 -5.55 10.18
CA ARG A 151 21.50 -5.27 11.13
C ARG A 151 20.21 -4.86 10.40
N LEU A 152 20.34 -4.07 9.33
CA LEU A 152 19.19 -3.69 8.50
C LEU A 152 18.59 -4.90 7.79
N ALA A 153 19.42 -5.77 7.20
CA ALA A 153 18.97 -7.01 6.57
C ALA A 153 18.22 -7.90 7.56
N GLU A 154 18.70 -8.01 8.80
CA GLU A 154 18.01 -8.73 9.86
C GLU A 154 16.64 -8.15 10.19
N LYS A 155 16.55 -6.82 10.36
CA LYS A 155 15.30 -6.10 10.61
C LYS A 155 14.29 -6.28 9.47
N ILE A 156 14.75 -6.21 8.22
CA ILE A 156 13.89 -6.46 7.06
C ILE A 156 13.36 -7.90 7.10
N GLY A 157 14.23 -8.89 7.33
CA GLY A 157 13.83 -10.29 7.41
C GLY A 157 12.77 -10.55 8.48
N GLN A 158 12.93 -9.96 9.67
CA GLN A 158 11.96 -10.06 10.78
C GLN A 158 10.62 -9.43 10.43
N MET A 159 10.64 -8.22 9.86
CA MET A 159 9.43 -7.49 9.47
C MET A 159 8.64 -8.25 8.38
N LEU A 160 9.33 -8.80 7.39
CA LEU A 160 8.69 -9.60 6.33
C LEU A 160 8.13 -10.92 6.86
N ALA A 161 8.84 -11.57 7.78
CA ALA A 161 8.35 -12.76 8.46
C ALA A 161 7.04 -12.48 9.20
N GLN A 162 6.98 -11.37 9.94
CA GLN A 162 5.77 -10.93 10.64
C GLN A 162 4.62 -10.63 9.66
N MET A 163 4.91 -9.94 8.56
CA MET A 163 3.92 -9.65 7.51
C MET A 163 3.33 -10.94 6.90
N HIS A 164 4.20 -11.90 6.57
CA HIS A 164 3.81 -13.17 5.98
C HIS A 164 3.14 -14.11 6.98
N ASP A 165 3.48 -14.07 8.27
CA ASP A 165 2.81 -14.85 9.31
C ASP A 165 1.36 -14.39 9.50
N GLU A 166 1.12 -13.09 9.29
CA GLU A 166 -0.20 -12.46 9.18
C GLU A 166 -0.90 -12.69 7.83
N ASP A 167 -0.37 -13.56 6.97
CA ASP A 167 -0.93 -13.92 5.67
C ASP A 167 -1.18 -12.69 4.76
N LEU A 168 -0.38 -11.63 4.93
CA LEU A 168 -0.39 -10.45 4.07
C LEU A 168 0.75 -10.54 3.07
N ILE A 169 0.42 -10.43 1.79
CA ILE A 169 1.37 -10.33 0.68
C ILE A 169 1.42 -8.87 0.24
N HIS A 170 2.61 -8.32 0.07
CA HIS A 170 2.77 -6.94 -0.36
C HIS A 170 2.60 -6.83 -1.89
N GLY A 171 3.14 -7.79 -2.65
CA GLY A 171 2.98 -7.90 -4.09
C GLY A 171 3.84 -6.94 -4.92
N ASP A 172 4.66 -6.13 -4.26
CA ASP A 172 5.62 -5.19 -4.88
C ASP A 172 6.78 -4.89 -3.91
N LEU A 173 7.34 -5.93 -3.27
CA LEU A 173 8.44 -5.73 -2.34
C LEU A 173 9.69 -5.26 -3.07
N THR A 174 10.10 -4.02 -2.79
CA THR A 174 11.36 -3.44 -3.25
C THR A 174 11.99 -2.63 -2.12
N THR A 175 13.30 -2.39 -2.19
CA THR A 175 14.01 -1.51 -1.23
C THR A 175 13.55 -0.05 -1.31
N SER A 176 12.83 0.35 -2.37
CA SER A 176 12.23 1.69 -2.49
C SER A 176 10.87 1.80 -1.81
N ASN A 177 10.20 0.67 -1.54
CA ASN A 177 8.92 0.60 -0.81
C ASN A 177 9.12 0.35 0.70
N MET A 178 10.34 0.56 1.18
CA MET A 178 10.70 0.51 2.60
C MET A 178 11.35 1.83 2.99
N LEU A 179 10.93 2.40 4.12
CA LEU A 179 11.50 3.62 4.69
C LEU A 179 12.25 3.31 5.96
N LEU A 180 13.40 3.97 6.13
CA LEU A 180 14.16 3.97 7.36
C LEU A 180 14.02 5.35 8.01
N LYS A 181 13.30 5.42 9.12
CA LYS A 181 13.09 6.65 9.90
C LYS A 181 14.11 6.73 11.03
N HIS A 182 14.81 7.85 11.10
CA HIS A 182 15.71 8.13 12.23
C HIS A 182 14.89 8.55 13.45
N THR A 183 15.10 7.91 14.60
CA THR A 183 14.47 8.33 15.85
C THR A 183 15.28 9.45 16.51
N VAL A 184 14.57 10.33 17.22
CA VAL A 184 15.12 11.56 17.82
C VAL A 184 16.25 11.28 18.82
N ASP A 185 16.26 10.08 19.40
CA ASP A 185 17.26 9.66 20.39
C ASP A 185 18.52 9.04 19.76
N GLY A 186 18.60 8.95 18.43
CA GLY A 186 19.78 8.46 17.69
C GLY A 186 20.12 6.98 17.89
N ALA A 187 19.42 6.28 18.78
CA ALA A 187 19.73 4.92 19.20
C ALA A 187 19.26 3.85 18.21
N GLU A 188 18.10 4.04 17.56
CA GLU A 188 17.56 3.05 16.63
C GLU A 188 16.79 3.67 15.47
N SER A 189 17.04 3.18 14.26
CA SER A 189 16.18 3.48 13.11
C SER A 189 14.96 2.56 13.08
N GLN A 190 13.78 3.14 12.88
CA GLN A 190 12.53 2.41 12.66
C GLN A 190 12.38 2.09 11.17
N LEU A 191 12.08 0.83 10.86
CA LEU A 191 11.81 0.37 9.50
C LEU A 191 10.29 0.36 9.27
N LEU A 192 9.85 0.92 8.14
CA LEU A 192 8.45 1.03 7.76
C LEU A 192 8.21 0.47 6.36
N LEU A 193 7.05 -0.14 6.14
CA LEU A 193 6.55 -0.53 4.82
C LEU A 193 5.60 0.52 4.26
N ILE A 194 5.74 0.80 2.96
CA ILE A 194 4.88 1.73 2.22
C ILE A 194 4.42 1.11 0.89
N ASP A 195 3.41 1.70 0.28
CA ASP A 195 2.84 1.29 -1.01
C ASP A 195 2.29 -0.14 -1.07
N PHE A 196 1.13 -0.34 -0.45
CA PHE A 196 0.40 -1.61 -0.50
C PHE A 196 -0.53 -1.71 -1.73
N GLY A 197 -0.20 -1.01 -2.82
CA GLY A 197 -1.09 -0.86 -3.98
C GLY A 197 -1.41 -2.16 -4.74
N LEU A 198 -0.55 -3.17 -4.60
CA LEU A 198 -0.71 -4.51 -5.20
C LEU A 198 -0.88 -5.61 -4.13
N SER A 199 -1.09 -5.22 -2.87
CA SER A 199 -1.20 -6.14 -1.76
C SER A 199 -2.49 -6.96 -1.77
N TYR A 200 -2.42 -8.14 -1.17
CA TYR A 200 -3.56 -9.02 -0.99
C TYR A 200 -3.33 -9.98 0.18
N ILE A 201 -4.41 -10.61 0.64
CA ILE A 201 -4.35 -11.61 1.71
C ILE A 201 -4.21 -12.98 1.09
N SER A 202 -3.19 -13.73 1.51
CA SER A 202 -3.00 -15.12 1.11
C SER A 202 -2.21 -15.89 2.17
N ALA A 203 -2.75 -17.07 2.53
CA ALA A 203 -2.07 -18.02 3.40
C ALA A 203 -1.13 -18.96 2.61
N LEU A 204 -1.13 -18.89 1.27
CA LEU A 204 -0.36 -19.80 0.43
C LEU A 204 1.14 -19.53 0.57
N ALA A 205 1.92 -20.59 0.78
CA ALA A 205 3.37 -20.50 0.82
C ALA A 205 3.97 -20.07 -0.54
N GLU A 206 3.29 -20.36 -1.64
CA GLU A 206 3.71 -19.96 -2.99
C GLU A 206 3.68 -18.43 -3.14
N ASP A 207 2.62 -17.76 -2.72
CA ASP A 207 2.51 -16.31 -2.82
C ASP A 207 3.58 -15.60 -1.98
N LYS A 208 3.85 -16.10 -0.78
CA LYS A 208 4.94 -15.62 0.11
C LYS A 208 6.32 -15.83 -0.52
N GLY A 209 6.53 -17.00 -1.15
CA GLY A 209 7.75 -17.31 -1.87
C GLY A 209 7.97 -16.42 -3.09
N VAL A 210 6.90 -16.10 -3.83
CA VAL A 210 6.94 -15.14 -4.95
C VAL A 210 7.24 -13.73 -4.45
N ASP A 211 6.65 -13.28 -3.34
CA ASP A 211 6.91 -11.95 -2.78
C ASP A 211 8.38 -11.80 -2.36
N LEU A 212 8.96 -12.82 -1.70
CA LEU A 212 10.39 -12.87 -1.38
C LEU A 212 11.27 -12.91 -2.63
N TYR A 213 10.84 -13.60 -3.68
CA TYR A 213 11.56 -13.65 -4.95
C TYR A 213 11.56 -12.30 -5.68
N VAL A 214 10.45 -11.56 -5.65
CA VAL A 214 10.37 -10.19 -6.18
C VAL A 214 11.38 -9.31 -5.45
N LEU A 215 11.43 -9.38 -4.12
CA LEU A 215 12.41 -8.65 -3.33
C LEU A 215 13.85 -9.07 -3.67
N GLU A 216 14.13 -10.38 -3.78
CA GLU A 216 15.45 -10.89 -4.17
C GLU A 216 15.93 -10.26 -5.48
N LYS A 217 15.08 -10.30 -6.50
CA LYS A 217 15.40 -9.75 -7.82
C LYS A 217 15.58 -8.24 -7.79
N ALA A 218 14.71 -7.52 -7.07
CA ALA A 218 14.83 -6.08 -6.91
C ALA A 218 16.13 -5.71 -6.18
N PHE A 219 16.41 -6.36 -5.04
CA PHE A 219 17.55 -6.10 -4.17
C PHE A 219 18.88 -6.30 -4.90
N LEU A 220 19.07 -7.46 -5.55
CA LEU A 220 20.31 -7.80 -6.28
C LEU A 220 20.50 -6.94 -7.53
N SER A 221 19.41 -6.44 -8.14
CA SER A 221 19.49 -5.53 -9.28
C SER A 221 19.91 -4.12 -8.86
N THR A 222 19.36 -3.61 -7.76
CA THR A 222 19.63 -2.24 -7.28
C THR A 222 20.92 -2.12 -6.47
N HIS A 223 21.41 -3.23 -5.89
CA HIS A 223 22.57 -3.25 -5.00
C HIS A 223 23.54 -4.36 -5.40
N PRO A 224 24.44 -4.13 -6.37
CA PRO A 224 25.44 -5.12 -6.76
C PRO A 224 26.33 -5.55 -5.58
N ASN A 225 26.79 -6.81 -5.59
CA ASN A 225 27.66 -7.39 -4.56
C ASN A 225 27.05 -7.43 -3.15
N THR A 226 25.72 -7.59 -3.04
CA THR A 226 25.01 -7.66 -1.75
C THR A 226 24.31 -8.99 -1.49
N GLU A 227 24.72 -10.05 -2.20
CA GLU A 227 24.20 -11.41 -2.07
C GLU A 227 24.25 -11.90 -0.61
N VAL A 228 25.36 -11.62 0.08
CA VAL A 228 25.54 -11.97 1.49
C VAL A 228 24.53 -11.27 2.41
N LEU A 229 24.19 -10.01 2.12
CA LEU A 229 23.17 -9.28 2.87
C LEU A 229 21.78 -9.90 2.65
N PHE A 230 21.48 -10.28 1.40
CA PHE A 230 20.20 -10.93 1.10
C PHE A 230 20.10 -12.31 1.75
N GLU A 231 21.18 -13.10 1.79
CA GLU A 231 21.22 -14.35 2.55
C GLU A 231 20.97 -14.12 4.04
N ARG A 232 21.56 -13.06 4.62
CA ARG A 232 21.34 -12.70 6.02
C ARG A 232 19.88 -12.34 6.30
N LEU A 233 19.26 -11.58 5.41
CA LEU A 233 17.83 -11.27 5.44
C LEU A 233 16.99 -12.55 5.44
N LEU A 234 17.26 -13.47 4.50
CA LEU A 234 16.52 -14.74 4.43
C LEU A 234 16.73 -15.61 5.67
N ARG A 235 17.94 -15.67 6.23
CA ARG A 235 18.19 -16.37 7.50
C ARG A 235 17.39 -15.76 8.66
N SER A 236 17.31 -14.43 8.71
CA SER A 236 16.51 -13.71 9.70
C SER A 236 15.01 -14.00 9.53
N TYR A 237 14.52 -13.96 8.29
CA TYR A 237 13.15 -14.35 7.95
C TYR A 237 12.84 -15.78 8.41
N THR A 238 13.72 -16.73 8.11
CA THR A 238 13.52 -18.15 8.46
C THR A 238 13.46 -18.37 9.97
N LYS A 239 14.26 -17.63 10.74
CA LYS A 239 14.26 -17.68 12.21
C LYS A 239 13.02 -17.03 12.82
N ALA A 240 12.51 -15.96 12.22
CA ALA A 240 11.40 -15.19 12.77
C ALA A 240 10.02 -15.76 12.41
N SER A 241 9.84 -16.32 11.21
CA SER A 241 8.53 -16.83 10.77
C SER A 241 8.28 -18.25 11.27
N LYS A 242 7.07 -18.48 11.80
CA LYS A 242 6.59 -19.81 12.23
C LYS A 242 6.29 -20.74 11.05
N LYS A 243 6.10 -20.18 9.86
CA LYS A 243 5.70 -20.87 8.63
C LYS A 243 6.81 -20.83 7.58
N SER A 244 8.07 -20.64 7.99
CA SER A 244 9.18 -20.34 7.09
C SER A 244 9.54 -21.49 6.15
N GLU A 245 9.59 -22.73 6.63
CA GLU A 245 10.06 -23.88 5.86
C GLU A 245 9.28 -24.10 4.54
N PRO A 246 7.93 -24.17 4.52
CA PRO A 246 7.17 -24.24 3.27
C PRO A 246 7.42 -23.05 2.34
N VAL A 247 7.62 -21.85 2.89
CA VAL A 247 7.84 -20.63 2.11
C VAL A 247 9.21 -20.64 1.45
N ILE A 248 10.27 -21.03 2.17
CA ILE A 248 11.62 -21.13 1.61
C ILE A 248 11.69 -22.22 0.54
N LYS A 249 11.04 -23.37 0.76
CA LYS A 249 10.92 -24.40 -0.27
C LYS A 249 10.25 -23.86 -1.54
N LYS A 250 9.18 -23.07 -1.39
CA LYS A 250 8.50 -22.44 -2.53
C LYS A 250 9.35 -21.37 -3.21
N LEU A 251 10.10 -20.57 -2.44
CA LEU A 251 11.08 -19.63 -3.00
C LEU A 251 12.09 -20.35 -3.90
N ASP A 252 12.63 -21.49 -3.47
CA ASP A 252 13.57 -22.27 -4.28
C ASP A 252 12.94 -22.84 -5.55
N GLU A 253 11.70 -23.33 -5.49
CA GLU A 253 10.93 -23.72 -6.67
C GLU A 253 10.73 -22.54 -7.64
N VAL A 254 10.40 -21.35 -7.13
CA VAL A 254 10.21 -20.13 -7.92
C VAL A 254 11.52 -19.70 -8.57
N ARG A 255 12.65 -19.74 -7.85
CA ARG A 255 14.00 -19.46 -8.40
C ARG A 255 14.32 -20.35 -9.59
N LEU A 256 14.03 -21.65 -9.50
CA LEU A 256 14.24 -22.60 -10.61
C LEU A 256 13.38 -22.28 -11.83
N ARG A 257 12.11 -21.89 -11.64
CA ARG A 257 11.21 -21.47 -12.72
C ARG A 257 11.63 -20.14 -13.34
N GLY A 258 12.10 -19.20 -12.51
CA GLY A 258 12.57 -17.87 -12.92
C GLY A 258 13.81 -17.93 -13.81
N ARG A 259 14.77 -18.82 -13.49
CA ARG A 259 15.98 -19.04 -14.31
C ARG A 259 15.67 -19.51 -15.73
N LYS A 260 14.64 -20.35 -15.93
CA LYS A 260 14.25 -20.83 -17.27
C LYS A 260 13.76 -19.70 -18.19
N ARG A 261 13.22 -18.61 -17.65
CA ARG A 261 12.74 -17.47 -18.44
C ARG A 261 13.84 -16.49 -18.84
N SER A 262 15.02 -16.57 -18.23
CA SER A 262 16.17 -15.69 -18.55
C SER A 262 17.02 -16.19 -19.73
N MET A 263 16.74 -17.38 -20.29
CA MET A 263 17.42 -17.93 -21.47
C MET A 263 16.79 -17.51 -22.81
N VAL A 264 15.86 -16.54 -22.81
CA VAL A 264 15.34 -15.92 -24.03
C VAL A 264 15.38 -14.41 -23.82
N GLY A 265 16.43 -13.79 -24.37
CA GLY A 265 16.70 -12.36 -24.33
C GLY A 265 17.97 -12.07 -25.08
#